data_AF-A0A8T0S501-F1
#
_entry.id   AF-A0A8T0S501-F1
#
_cell.length_a   1.000
_cell.length_b   1.000
_cell.length_c   1.000
_cell.angle_alpha   90.00
_cell.angle_beta   90.00
_cell.angle_gamma   90.00
#
_symmetry.space_group_name_H-M   'P 1'
#
loop_
_entity.id
_entity.type
_entity.pdbx_description
1 polymer ?
#
loop_
_entity_poly.entity_id
_entity_poly.type
_entity_poly.pdbx_seq_one_letter_code
_entity_poly.pdbx_strand_id
1 'polypeptide(L)'
;MRWALLLQYTAGAAAYYGVSVAGYWAYGSAVSEYLPNELGGPRWAAVLINATAFLQSVVSQHLFAVPIHEAMDTRLQRLEEGMFSRYNLTRRFFARGLMFGFNIFITALFPFMGDFVNLFGSFALVPLTFMFPSMVVLKIKGKSGGRWSRLWHWGVIVFSSVLCIATTAAAVRLIFNNARIYHFFADM
;
A
#
# COMPACT_ATOMS: atom_id res chain seq x y z
N MET A 1 -7.81 -23.70 5.03
CA MET A 1 -7.86 -22.23 4.85
C MET A 1 -8.06 -21.47 6.16
N ARG A 2 -9.08 -21.74 6.99
CA ARG A 2 -9.32 -21.00 8.25
C ARG A 2 -8.13 -20.98 9.21
N TRP A 3 -7.50 -22.14 9.44
CA TRP A 3 -6.32 -22.24 10.31
C TRP A 3 -5.11 -21.45 9.80
N ALA A 4 -4.88 -21.43 8.49
CA ALA A 4 -3.81 -20.63 7.89
C ALA A 4 -4.05 -19.13 8.07
N LEU A 5 -5.30 -18.67 7.91
CA LEU A 5 -5.68 -17.28 8.18
C LEU A 5 -5.48 -16.92 9.65
N LEU A 6 -5.94 -17.79 10.57
CA LEU A 6 -5.75 -17.59 12.00
C LEU A 6 -4.28 -17.49 12.36
N LEU A 7 -3.44 -18.39 11.85
CA LEU A 7 -2.00 -18.37 12.06
C LEU A 7 -1.37 -17.06 11.54
N GLN A 8 -1.76 -16.61 10.35
CA GLN A 8 -1.26 -15.37 9.78
C GLN A 8 -1.64 -14.15 10.61
N TYR A 9 -2.90 -14.06 11.06
CA TYR A 9 -3.37 -12.94 11.87
C TYR A 9 -2.84 -12.96 13.31
N THR A 10 -2.42 -14.10 13.84
CA THR A 10 -1.83 -14.18 15.18
C THR A 10 -0.31 -14.02 15.12
N ALA A 11 0.39 -14.98 14.51
CA ALA A 11 1.86 -14.99 14.47
C ALA A 11 2.40 -13.82 13.63
N GLY A 12 1.76 -13.50 12.50
CA GLY A 12 2.16 -12.37 11.67
C GLY A 12 1.95 -11.02 12.36
N ALA A 13 0.81 -10.83 13.05
CA ALA A 13 0.58 -9.61 13.82
C ALA A 13 1.53 -9.50 15.01
N ALA A 14 1.81 -10.60 15.72
CA ALA A 14 2.77 -10.62 16.82
C ALA A 14 4.17 -10.21 16.36
N ALA A 15 4.62 -10.70 15.21
CA ALA A 15 5.89 -10.28 14.63
C ALA A 15 5.88 -8.79 14.24
N TYR A 16 4.83 -8.33 13.55
CA TYR A 16 4.70 -6.93 13.12
C TYR A 16 4.70 -5.96 14.30
N TYR A 17 3.80 -6.15 15.27
CA TYR A 17 3.71 -5.29 16.45
C TYR A 17 4.91 -5.47 17.37
N GLY A 18 5.48 -6.67 17.47
CA GLY A 18 6.68 -6.93 18.25
C GLY A 18 7.86 -6.08 17.77
N VAL A 19 8.10 -6.04 16.46
CA VAL A 19 9.15 -5.20 15.86
C VAL A 19 8.85 -3.73 16.07
N SER A 20 7.60 -3.28 15.89
CA SER A 20 7.23 -1.87 16.10
C SER A 20 7.42 -1.43 17.56
N VAL A 21 6.98 -2.23 18.52
CA VAL A 21 7.12 -1.93 19.96
C VAL A 21 8.59 -1.93 20.38
N ALA A 22 9.37 -2.94 19.95
CA ALA A 22 10.79 -3.00 20.24
C ALA A 22 11.56 -1.83 19.61
N GLY A 23 11.23 -1.47 18.37
CA GLY A 23 11.82 -0.31 17.69
C GLY A 23 11.53 1.01 18.42
N TYR A 24 10.26 1.23 18.80
CA TYR A 24 9.89 2.42 19.58
C TYR A 24 10.54 2.44 20.97
N TRP A 25 10.66 1.29 21.63
CA TRP A 25 11.35 1.19 22.92
C TRP A 25 12.84 1.55 22.82
N ALA A 26 13.51 1.13 21.73
CA ALA A 26 14.94 1.35 21.55
C ALA A 26 15.29 2.77 21.06
N TYR A 27 14.49 3.33 20.14
CA TYR A 27 14.82 4.57 19.43
C TYR A 27 13.88 5.75 19.73
N GLY A 28 12.76 5.49 20.43
CA GLY A 28 11.78 6.51 20.77
C GLY A 28 11.09 7.12 19.55
N SER A 29 10.64 8.37 19.70
CA SER A 29 9.94 9.12 18.65
C SER A 29 10.85 9.65 17.53
N ALA A 30 12.16 9.48 17.64
CA ALA A 30 13.13 9.96 16.66
C ALA A 30 13.50 8.89 15.59
N VAL A 31 12.93 7.69 15.68
CA VAL A 31 13.18 6.60 14.73
C VAL A 31 12.78 7.01 13.31
N SER A 32 13.65 6.77 12.33
CA SER A 32 13.31 7.00 10.94
C SER A 32 12.32 5.96 10.41
N GLU A 33 11.61 6.32 9.34
CA GLU A 33 10.63 5.45 8.68
C GLU A 33 11.27 4.14 8.17
N TYR A 34 12.53 4.22 7.74
CA TYR A 34 13.31 3.06 7.31
C TYR A 34 14.27 2.61 8.41
N LEU A 35 13.76 1.71 9.26
CA LEU A 35 14.45 1.22 10.46
C LEU A 35 15.92 0.78 10.24
N PRO A 36 16.33 0.14 9.12
CA PRO A 36 17.73 -0.23 8.91
C PRO A 36 18.72 0.93 8.92
N ASN A 37 18.28 2.18 8.73
CA ASN A 37 19.14 3.35 8.86
C ASN A 37 19.53 3.65 10.32
N GLU A 38 18.70 3.25 11.29
CA GLU A 38 18.93 3.46 12.72
C GLU A 38 19.71 2.32 13.37
N LEU A 39 19.88 1.20 12.67
CA LEU A 39 20.56 0.01 13.20
C LEU A 39 22.08 0.25 13.27
N GLY A 40 22.60 0.42 14.48
CA GLY A 40 24.04 0.34 14.75
C GLY A 40 24.52 -1.11 14.69
N GLY A 41 25.60 -1.40 13.96
CA GLY A 41 26.11 -2.76 13.86
C GLY A 41 27.24 -2.95 12.82
N PRO A 42 27.68 -4.21 12.61
CA PRO A 42 28.72 -4.51 11.63
C PRO A 42 28.22 -4.28 10.21
N ARG A 43 29.08 -3.72 9.34
CA ARG A 43 28.73 -3.33 7.96
C ARG A 43 28.12 -4.47 7.13
N TRP A 44 28.57 -5.71 7.33
CA TRP A 44 28.04 -6.87 6.60
C TRP A 44 26.55 -7.11 6.88
N ALA A 45 26.09 -6.84 8.12
CA ALA A 45 24.70 -7.05 8.50
C ALA A 45 23.80 -5.99 7.86
N ALA A 46 24.23 -4.73 7.86
CA ALA A 46 23.52 -3.65 7.18
C ALA A 46 23.40 -3.91 5.66
N VAL A 47 24.49 -4.38 5.02
CA VAL A 47 24.46 -4.76 3.60
C VAL A 47 23.50 -5.91 3.36
N LEU A 48 23.52 -6.94 4.20
CA LEU A 48 22.63 -8.10 4.08
C LEU A 48 21.16 -7.69 4.20
N ILE A 49 20.81 -6.89 5.21
CA ILE A 49 19.43 -6.42 5.43
C ILE A 49 18.93 -5.63 4.21
N ASN A 50 19.72 -4.68 3.72
CA ASN A 50 19.35 -3.89 2.55
C ASN A 50 19.27 -4.73 1.27
N ALA A 51 20.17 -5.69 1.06
CA ALA A 51 20.12 -6.60 -0.07
C ALA A 51 18.88 -7.51 -0.03
N THR A 52 18.52 -8.05 1.14
CA THR A 52 17.31 -8.85 1.31
C THR A 52 16.05 -8.00 1.11
N ALA A 53 15.99 -6.79 1.67
CA ALA A 53 14.87 -5.87 1.47
C ALA A 53 14.69 -5.50 -0.01
N PHE A 54 15.78 -5.26 -0.73
CA PHE A 54 15.77 -5.02 -2.17
C PHE A 54 15.23 -6.23 -2.94
N LEU A 55 15.77 -7.43 -2.70
CA LEU A 55 15.30 -8.66 -3.37
C LEU A 55 13.83 -8.94 -3.08
N GLN A 56 13.40 -8.81 -1.84
CA GLN A 56 12.00 -8.98 -1.44
C GLN A 56 11.09 -7.95 -2.14
N SER A 57 11.55 -6.70 -2.29
CA SER A 57 10.81 -5.65 -3.01
C SER A 57 10.66 -5.99 -4.50
N VAL A 58 11.70 -6.51 -5.16
CA VAL A 58 11.65 -6.95 -6.56
C VAL A 58 10.63 -8.06 -6.76
N VAL A 59 10.65 -9.08 -5.90
CA VAL A 59 9.70 -10.20 -5.96
C VAL A 59 8.28 -9.71 -5.70
N SER A 60 8.08 -8.84 -4.71
CA SER A 60 6.77 -8.30 -4.36
C SER A 60 6.20 -7.47 -5.51
N GLN A 61 7.00 -6.60 -6.12
CA GLN A 61 6.58 -5.79 -7.26
C GLN A 61 6.12 -6.66 -8.43
N HIS A 62 6.84 -7.74 -8.74
CA HIS A 62 6.42 -8.67 -9.80
C HIS A 62 5.07 -9.30 -9.49
N LEU A 63 4.88 -9.80 -8.26
CA LEU A 63 3.64 -10.45 -7.84
C LEU A 63 2.44 -9.50 -7.91
N PHE A 64 2.60 -8.24 -7.46
CA PHE A 64 1.52 -7.25 -7.48
C PHE A 64 1.26 -6.66 -8.87
N ALA A 65 2.25 -6.64 -9.76
CA ALA A 65 2.08 -6.14 -11.12
C ALA A 65 1.32 -7.13 -12.03
N VAL A 66 1.34 -8.44 -11.75
CA VAL A 66 0.65 -9.46 -12.56
C VAL A 66 -0.84 -9.14 -12.81
N PRO A 67 -1.69 -8.94 -11.79
CA PRO A 67 -3.11 -8.66 -12.03
C PRO A 67 -3.34 -7.32 -12.76
N ILE A 68 -2.45 -6.35 -12.58
CA ILE A 68 -2.52 -5.05 -13.26
C ILE A 68 -2.22 -5.24 -14.74
N HIS A 69 -1.16 -5.99 -15.07
CA HIS A 69 -0.81 -6.31 -16.45
C HIS A 69 -1.93 -7.10 -17.14
N GLU A 70 -2.55 -8.06 -16.45
CA GLU A 70 -3.68 -8.81 -16.99
C GLU A 70 -4.89 -7.90 -17.28
N ALA A 71 -5.23 -7.02 -16.34
CA ALA A 71 -6.32 -6.06 -16.51
C ALA A 71 -6.04 -5.03 -17.63
N MET A 72 -4.78 -4.64 -17.82
CA MET A 72 -4.36 -3.76 -18.91
C MET A 72 -4.41 -4.47 -20.25
N ASP A 73 -3.90 -5.70 -20.31
CA ASP A 73 -3.84 -6.48 -21.55
C ASP A 73 -5.27 -6.81 -22.04
N THR A 74 -6.17 -7.22 -21.15
CA THR A 74 -7.59 -7.48 -21.49
C THR A 74 -8.36 -6.26 -22.00
N ARG A 75 -8.02 -5.04 -21.54
CA ARG A 75 -8.73 -3.81 -21.94
C ARG A 75 -8.09 -3.07 -23.12
N LEU A 76 -6.77 -3.19 -23.29
CA LEU A 76 -6.00 -2.39 -24.25
C LEU A 76 -5.56 -3.19 -25.48
N GLN A 77 -5.43 -4.51 -25.40
CA GLN A 77 -4.97 -5.30 -26.53
C GLN A 77 -6.13 -5.76 -27.42
N ARG A 78 -5.84 -6.05 -28.68
CA ARG A 78 -6.77 -6.73 -29.58
C ARG A 78 -6.70 -8.22 -29.32
N LEU A 79 -7.76 -8.78 -28.74
CA LEU A 79 -7.87 -10.21 -28.41
C LEU A 79 -7.92 -11.12 -29.64
N GLU A 80 -8.28 -10.56 -30.80
CA GLU A 80 -8.34 -11.27 -32.09
C GLU A 80 -6.96 -11.45 -32.74
N GLU A 81 -5.98 -10.62 -32.37
CA GLU A 81 -4.61 -10.70 -32.88
C GLU A 81 -3.71 -11.48 -31.91
N GLY A 82 -2.71 -12.18 -32.44
CA GLY A 82 -1.75 -12.90 -31.61
C GLY A 82 -1.04 -11.99 -30.59
N MET A 83 -0.64 -12.56 -29.45
CA MET A 83 0.05 -11.83 -28.36
C MET A 83 1.34 -11.11 -28.80
N PHE A 84 1.99 -11.62 -29.86
CA PHE A 84 3.20 -11.06 -30.45
C PHE A 84 2.95 -10.29 -31.76
N SER A 85 1.69 -9.96 -32.09
CA SER A 85 1.40 -9.02 -33.18
C SER A 85 2.13 -7.70 -32.93
N ARG A 86 2.65 -7.06 -33.99
CA ARG A 86 3.34 -5.76 -33.88
C ARG A 86 2.50 -4.74 -33.12
N TYR A 87 1.18 -4.73 -33.35
CA TYR A 87 0.25 -3.84 -32.66
C TYR A 87 0.18 -4.11 -31.15
N ASN A 88 -0.06 -5.37 -30.76
CA ASN A 88 -0.16 -5.78 -29.37
C ASN A 88 1.17 -5.63 -28.62
N LEU A 89 2.31 -5.89 -29.28
CA LEU A 89 3.64 -5.74 -28.71
C LEU A 89 3.99 -4.27 -28.44
N THR A 90 3.73 -3.38 -29.40
CA THR A 90 3.92 -1.94 -29.21
C THR A 90 3.06 -1.42 -28.06
N ARG A 91 1.78 -1.83 -28.01
CA ARG A 91 0.87 -1.40 -26.94
C ARG A 91 1.23 -1.98 -25.56
N ARG A 92 1.71 -3.23 -25.46
CA ARG A 92 2.34 -3.77 -24.23
C ARG A 92 3.44 -2.85 -23.75
N PHE A 93 4.40 -2.57 -24.63
CA PHE A 93 5.59 -1.83 -24.28
C PHE A 93 5.25 -0.42 -23.80
N PHE A 94 4.38 0.30 -24.52
CA PHE A 94 3.90 1.61 -24.09
C PHE A 94 3.12 1.55 -22.78
N ALA A 95 2.19 0.61 -22.63
CA ALA A 95 1.34 0.54 -21.44
C ALA A 95 2.19 0.26 -20.18
N ARG A 96 3.18 -0.64 -20.28
CA ARG A 96 4.05 -0.98 -19.15
C ARG A 96 5.13 0.05 -18.91
N GLY A 97 5.70 0.61 -19.97
CA GLY A 97 6.61 1.75 -19.89
C GLY A 97 5.93 2.93 -19.19
N LEU A 98 4.68 3.22 -19.52
CA LEU A 98 3.88 4.24 -18.84
C LEU A 98 3.64 3.88 -17.37
N MET A 99 3.25 2.63 -17.07
CA MET A 99 3.02 2.19 -15.70
C MET A 99 4.29 2.33 -14.84
N PHE A 100 5.42 1.78 -15.28
CA PHE A 100 6.68 1.88 -14.53
C PHE A 100 7.24 3.30 -14.51
N GLY A 101 7.17 4.02 -15.62
CA GLY A 101 7.60 5.42 -15.71
C GLY A 101 6.80 6.31 -14.76
N PHE A 102 5.48 6.12 -14.68
CA PHE A 102 4.64 6.84 -13.72
C PHE A 102 5.00 6.48 -12.27
N ASN A 103 5.22 5.20 -11.95
CA ASN A 103 5.65 4.79 -10.61
C ASN A 103 6.99 5.45 -10.23
N ILE A 104 7.99 5.40 -11.12
CA ILE A 104 9.30 6.04 -10.89
C ILE A 104 9.15 7.55 -10.70
N PHE A 105 8.31 8.19 -11.53
CA PHE A 105 8.04 9.61 -11.42
C PHE A 105 7.41 9.99 -10.07
N ILE A 106 6.41 9.23 -9.61
CA ILE A 106 5.77 9.46 -8.30
C ILE A 106 6.77 9.24 -7.16
N THR A 107 7.58 8.18 -7.20
CA THR A 107 8.62 7.93 -6.20
C THR A 107 9.67 9.05 -6.17
N ALA A 108 10.04 9.59 -7.34
CA ALA A 108 10.96 10.73 -7.41
C ALA A 108 10.33 12.04 -6.90
N LEU A 109 9.00 12.19 -7.03
CA LEU A 109 8.27 13.37 -6.57
C LEU A 109 8.03 13.37 -5.04
N PHE A 110 7.87 12.19 -4.43
CA PHE A 110 7.60 12.03 -3.00
C PHE A 110 8.70 11.21 -2.31
N PRO A 111 9.81 11.84 -1.87
CA PRO A 111 10.86 11.14 -1.13
C PRO A 111 10.44 10.71 0.29
N PHE A 112 9.30 11.21 0.76
CA PHE A 112 8.69 10.89 2.06
C PHE A 112 7.80 9.65 1.96
N MET A 113 8.42 8.48 1.93
CA MET A 113 7.70 7.23 1.69
C MET A 113 6.68 6.89 2.78
N GLY A 114 6.95 7.19 4.05
CA GLY A 114 6.02 6.95 5.16
C GLY A 114 4.76 7.81 5.07
N ASP A 115 4.91 9.09 4.73
CA ASP A 115 3.76 9.97 4.46
C ASP A 115 2.92 9.48 3.28
N PHE A 116 3.57 9.06 2.20
CA PHE A 116 2.91 8.50 1.03
C PHE A 116 2.13 7.23 1.37
N VAL A 117 2.75 6.32 2.12
CA VAL A 117 2.10 5.09 2.62
C VAL A 117 0.92 5.44 3.55
N ASN A 118 1.06 6.43 4.42
CA ASN A 118 -0.02 6.88 5.30
C ASN A 118 -1.21 7.44 4.52
N LEU A 119 -0.95 8.22 3.46
CA LEU A 119 -1.99 8.73 2.57
C LEU A 119 -2.77 7.60 1.90
N PHE A 120 -2.08 6.65 1.26
CA PHE A 120 -2.72 5.52 0.57
C PHE A 120 -3.42 4.57 1.55
N GLY A 121 -2.85 4.35 2.73
CA GLY A 121 -3.49 3.59 3.81
C GLY A 121 -4.80 4.25 4.24
N SER A 122 -4.77 5.55 4.48
CA SER A 122 -5.95 6.32 4.90
C SER A 122 -7.02 6.39 3.81
N PHE A 123 -6.62 6.67 2.57
CA PHE A 123 -7.55 6.91 1.46
C PHE A 123 -8.11 5.62 0.86
N ALA A 124 -7.27 4.61 0.62
CA ALA A 124 -7.67 3.40 -0.08
C ALA A 124 -7.92 2.22 0.88
N LEU A 125 -7.01 1.98 1.84
CA LEU A 125 -7.11 0.79 2.69
C LEU A 125 -8.27 0.88 3.69
N VAL A 126 -8.49 2.03 4.34
CA VAL A 126 -9.60 2.18 5.31
C VAL A 126 -10.97 1.88 4.67
N PRO A 127 -11.34 2.46 3.51
CA PRO A 127 -12.59 2.11 2.85
C PRO A 127 -12.64 0.64 2.40
N LEU A 128 -11.54 0.11 1.83
CA LEU A 128 -11.52 -1.26 1.32
C LEU A 128 -11.64 -2.31 2.45
N THR A 129 -11.09 -2.04 3.63
CA THR A 129 -11.09 -3.00 4.74
C THR A 129 -12.36 -2.93 5.58
N PHE A 130 -12.89 -1.73 5.86
CA PHE A 130 -14.02 -1.58 6.79
C PHE A 130 -15.36 -1.28 6.11
N MET A 131 -15.34 -0.37 5.12
CA MET A 131 -16.56 0.08 4.45
C MET A 131 -17.05 -0.97 3.45
N PHE A 132 -16.16 -1.48 2.59
CA PHE A 132 -16.52 -2.38 1.50
C PHE A 132 -17.15 -3.71 1.97
N PRO A 133 -16.57 -4.46 2.94
CA PRO A 133 -17.20 -5.69 3.42
C PRO A 133 -18.56 -5.44 4.06
N SER A 134 -18.71 -4.33 4.80
CA SER A 134 -19.99 -3.94 5.41
C SER A 134 -21.05 -3.63 4.35
N MET A 135 -20.68 -2.94 3.26
CA MET A 135 -21.58 -2.70 2.12
C MET A 135 -22.01 -4.01 1.44
N VAL A 136 -21.07 -4.94 1.23
CA VAL A 136 -21.35 -6.26 0.64
C VAL A 136 -22.32 -7.05 1.52
N VAL A 137 -22.10 -7.10 2.83
CA VAL A 137 -23.01 -7.80 3.76
C VAL A 137 -24.42 -7.18 3.74
N LEU A 138 -24.53 -5.85 3.72
CA LEU A 138 -25.82 -5.16 3.61
C LEU A 138 -26.52 -5.45 2.29
N LYS A 139 -25.78 -5.52 1.17
CA LYS A 139 -26.33 -5.83 -0.16
C LYS A 139 -26.82 -7.27 -0.24
N ILE A 140 -26.10 -8.22 0.35
CA ILE A 140 -26.44 -9.66 0.33
C ILE A 140 -27.58 -9.97 1.32
N LYS A 141 -27.46 -9.54 2.58
CA LYS A 141 -28.44 -9.88 3.63
C LYS A 141 -29.70 -9.01 3.59
N GLY A 142 -29.66 -7.84 2.94
CA GLY A 142 -30.82 -6.98 2.68
C GLY A 142 -31.77 -6.83 3.89
N LYS A 143 -33.04 -7.18 3.68
CA LYS A 143 -34.10 -7.14 4.73
C LYS A 143 -34.05 -8.29 5.74
N SER A 144 -33.36 -9.39 5.42
CA SER A 144 -33.31 -10.63 6.20
C SER A 144 -32.38 -10.55 7.43
N GLY A 145 -31.35 -9.68 7.39
CA GLY A 145 -30.30 -9.61 8.43
C GLY A 145 -30.71 -9.09 9.82
N GLY A 146 -31.99 -8.82 10.11
CA GLY A 146 -32.41 -8.20 11.36
C GLY A 146 -32.02 -6.71 11.46
N ARG A 147 -32.76 -5.93 12.25
CA ARG A 147 -32.55 -4.46 12.36
C ARG A 147 -31.21 -4.12 13.01
N TRP A 148 -30.77 -4.90 13.99
CA TRP A 148 -29.54 -4.64 14.75
C TRP A 148 -28.27 -4.85 13.94
N SER A 149 -28.17 -5.93 13.17
CA SER A 149 -27.02 -6.16 12.27
C SER A 149 -26.93 -5.08 11.18
N ARG A 150 -28.09 -4.61 10.68
CA ARG A 150 -28.11 -3.52 9.70
C ARG A 150 -27.57 -2.21 10.29
N LEU A 151 -28.05 -1.84 11.47
CA LEU A 151 -27.56 -0.64 12.18
C LEU A 151 -26.06 -0.73 12.45
N TRP A 152 -25.56 -1.91 12.87
CA TRP A 152 -24.13 -2.13 13.06
C TRP A 152 -23.31 -1.86 11.79
N HIS A 153 -23.67 -2.47 10.66
CA HIS A 153 -22.93 -2.27 9.41
C HIS A 153 -23.03 -0.84 8.87
N TRP A 154 -24.18 -0.17 9.03
CA TRP A 154 -24.30 1.25 8.70
C TRP A 154 -23.43 2.12 9.62
N GLY A 155 -23.38 1.82 10.92
CA GLY A 155 -22.51 2.50 11.87
C GLY A 155 -21.03 2.36 11.50
N VAL A 156 -20.59 1.15 11.13
CA VAL A 156 -19.23 0.89 10.64
C VAL A 156 -18.94 1.71 9.39
N ILE A 157 -19.85 1.74 8.42
CA ILE A 157 -19.68 2.53 7.18
C ILE A 157 -19.50 4.01 7.52
N VAL A 158 -20.42 4.60 8.29
CA VAL A 158 -20.36 6.03 8.63
C VAL A 158 -19.09 6.36 9.41
N PHE A 159 -18.76 5.57 10.43
CA PHE A 159 -17.56 5.77 11.25
C PHE A 159 -16.29 5.67 10.41
N SER A 160 -16.15 4.61 9.60
CA SER A 160 -14.98 4.42 8.75
C SER A 160 -14.86 5.46 7.65
N SER A 161 -15.98 5.99 7.11
CA SER A 161 -15.96 7.10 6.18
C SER A 161 -15.45 8.40 6.82
N VAL A 162 -15.95 8.74 8.02
CA VAL A 162 -15.48 9.91 8.77
C VAL A 162 -13.99 9.76 9.10
N LEU A 163 -13.59 8.57 9.56
CA LEU A 163 -12.19 8.27 9.87
C LEU A 163 -11.29 8.43 8.64
N CYS A 164 -11.69 7.85 7.49
CA CYS A 164 -10.96 7.97 6.22
C CYS A 164 -10.77 9.43 5.81
N ILE A 165 -11.82 10.25 5.87
CA ILE A 165 -11.72 11.69 5.54
C ILE A 165 -10.74 12.39 6.50
N ALA A 166 -10.86 12.15 7.81
CA ALA A 166 -10.01 12.78 8.81
C ALA A 166 -8.54 12.39 8.65
N THR A 167 -8.24 11.10 8.47
CA THR A 167 -6.86 10.62 8.36
C THR A 167 -6.25 10.95 7.01
N THR A 168 -7.02 10.92 5.91
CA THR A 168 -6.56 11.40 4.60
C THR A 168 -6.25 12.90 4.65
N ALA A 169 -7.10 13.73 5.26
CA ALA A 169 -6.83 15.15 5.43
C ALA A 169 -5.55 15.40 6.26
N ALA A 170 -5.34 14.62 7.33
CA ALA A 170 -4.12 14.69 8.13
C ALA A 170 -2.87 14.28 7.34
N ALA A 171 -2.94 13.19 6.56
CA ALA A 171 -1.85 12.72 5.72
C ALA A 171 -1.50 13.73 4.61
N VAL A 172 -2.50 14.32 3.96
CA VAL A 172 -2.29 15.39 2.96
C VAL A 172 -1.60 16.60 3.60
N ARG A 173 -2.04 17.01 4.80
CA ARG A 173 -1.39 18.11 5.53
C ARG A 173 0.07 17.80 5.86
N LEU A 174 0.38 16.57 6.23
CA LEU A 174 1.74 16.13 6.54
C LEU A 174 2.64 16.21 5.30
N ILE A 175 2.16 15.69 4.17
CA ILE A 175 2.84 15.80 2.86
C ILE A 175 3.08 17.27 2.50
N PHE A 176 2.09 18.14 2.65
CA PHE A 176 2.25 19.57 2.35
C PHE A 176 3.29 20.24 3.24
N ASN A 177 3.31 19.92 4.53
CA ASN A 177 4.29 20.48 5.45
C ASN A 177 5.71 20.01 5.11
N ASN A 178 5.88 18.73 4.83
CA ASN A 178 7.19 18.16 4.48
C ASN A 178 7.66 18.65 3.10
N ALA A 179 6.75 18.79 2.13
CA ALA A 179 7.05 19.36 0.82
C ALA A 179 7.49 20.84 0.88
N ARG A 180 7.04 21.61 1.87
CA ARG A 180 7.50 23.01 2.06
C ARG A 180 8.94 23.11 2.56
N ILE A 181 9.39 22.11 3.32
CA ILE A 181 10.75 22.03 3.85
C ILE A 181 11.68 21.37 2.81
N TYR A 182 11.10 20.61 1.87
CA TYR A 182 11.84 19.95 0.81
C TYR A 182 12.29 20.93 -0.29
N HIS A 183 13.59 21.14 -0.41
CA HIS A 183 14.18 21.81 -1.56
C HIS A 183 14.38 20.78 -2.69
N PHE A 184 13.56 20.88 -3.74
CA PHE A 184 13.55 19.95 -4.88
C PHE A 184 14.89 19.87 -5.61
N PHE A 185 15.67 20.94 -5.55
CA PHE A 185 17.07 20.97 -5.92
C PHE A 185 17.88 21.17 -4.65
N ALA A 186 18.90 20.34 -4.42
CA ALA A 186 19.94 20.68 -3.46
C ALA A 186 20.45 22.08 -3.86
N ASP A 187 20.37 23.05 -2.94
CA ASP A 187 21.10 24.30 -3.12
C ASP A 187 22.57 23.93 -3.39
N MET A 188 23.06 24.25 -4.60
CA MET A 188 24.49 24.21 -4.90
C MET A 188 25.17 25.43 -4.28
#